data_AF-A0A1U7CV81-F1
#
_entry.id   AF-A0A1U7CV81-F1
#
_cell.length_a   1.000
_cell.length_b   1.000
_cell.length_c   1.000
_cell.angle_alpha   90.00
_cell.angle_beta   90.00
_cell.angle_gamma   90.00
#
_symmetry.space_group_name_H-M   'P 1'
#
loop_
_entity.id
_entity.type
_entity.pdbx_description
1 polymer ?
#
loop_
_entity_poly.entity_id
_entity_poly.type
_entity_poly.pdbx_seq_one_letter_code
_entity_poly.pdbx_strand_id
1 'polypeptide(L)'
;MNRKWFGLAVGLALGLGMGMTALTFAADEKETELGKLMEKVQKNKTTITKGTRNVAAYKKSQAEIEKAAKDWVKQAKEAKPHNEVVKSAKGEADPQKKWDELMDLWGKESQKLADLVAKSESTQKDAKDQLNTINKTCTECHQVFRVDADEKF
;
A
#
# COMPACT_ATOMS: atom_id res chain seq x y z
N MET A 1 -30.82 -53.37 -2.30
CA MET A 1 -31.47 -52.07 -2.62
C MET A 1 -31.54 -51.23 -1.36
N ASN A 2 -31.16 -49.94 -1.44
CA ASN A 2 -31.10 -48.92 -0.37
C ASN A 2 -29.95 -49.11 0.64
N ARG A 3 -29.08 -48.14 1.01
CA ARG A 3 -29.05 -46.66 1.02
C ARG A 3 -27.60 -46.21 0.70
N LYS A 4 -27.36 -45.36 -0.32
CA LYS A 4 -27.30 -43.88 -0.29
C LYS A 4 -26.24 -43.29 0.66
N TRP A 5 -25.03 -43.20 0.09
CA TRP A 5 -23.96 -42.20 0.17
C TRP A 5 -24.03 -41.06 1.20
N PHE A 6 -22.97 -41.04 2.02
CA PHE A 6 -22.18 -39.93 2.57
C PHE A 6 -22.90 -38.67 3.09
N GLY A 7 -22.88 -38.55 4.41
CA GLY A 7 -23.09 -37.29 5.10
C GLY A 7 -21.94 -36.32 4.87
N LEU A 8 -22.29 -35.05 4.66
CA LEU A 8 -21.40 -33.92 4.85
C LEU A 8 -21.91 -33.16 6.07
N ALA A 9 -21.40 -33.54 7.24
CA ALA A 9 -21.46 -32.72 8.44
C ALA A 9 -20.18 -31.88 8.46
N VAL A 10 -20.30 -30.57 8.23
CA VAL A 10 -19.25 -29.61 8.59
C VAL A 10 -19.87 -28.68 9.64
N GLY A 11 -19.61 -29.03 10.89
CA GLY A 11 -19.81 -28.15 12.03
C GLY A 11 -18.59 -27.27 12.27
N LEU A 12 -18.87 -25.98 12.52
CA LEU A 12 -18.30 -25.11 13.55
C LEU A 12 -16.79 -25.17 13.90
N ALA A 13 -16.09 -24.06 13.61
CA ALA A 13 -15.26 -23.29 14.56
C ALA A 13 -14.67 -22.06 13.81
N LEU A 14 -15.12 -20.83 14.08
CA LEU A 14 -14.48 -19.87 14.99
C LEU A 14 -12.96 -19.72 14.80
N GLY A 15 -12.52 -18.59 14.23
CA GLY A 15 -11.17 -18.07 14.50
C GLY A 15 -10.51 -17.30 13.36
N LEU A 16 -10.39 -16.00 13.58
CA LEU A 16 -9.40 -15.06 13.04
C LEU A 16 -9.64 -14.50 11.63
N GLY A 17 -10.26 -13.33 11.65
CA GLY A 17 -10.32 -12.40 10.54
C GLY A 17 -8.94 -12.07 9.98
N MET A 18 -8.84 -12.17 8.66
CA MET A 18 -8.10 -11.22 7.86
C MET A 18 -9.08 -10.78 6.77
N GLY A 19 -9.51 -9.52 6.87
CA GLY A 19 -10.47 -8.92 5.97
C GLY A 19 -9.98 -9.03 4.53
N MET A 20 -10.67 -9.85 3.73
CA MET A 20 -10.71 -9.71 2.29
C MET A 20 -11.69 -8.59 1.94
N THR A 21 -11.32 -7.32 2.20
CA THR A 21 -12.01 -6.14 1.65
C THR A 21 -11.48 -5.81 0.25
N ALA A 22 -11.32 -6.82 -0.61
CA ALA A 22 -10.68 -6.65 -1.91
C ALA A 22 -11.65 -6.54 -3.10
N LEU A 23 -12.98 -6.58 -2.92
CA LEU A 23 -13.90 -6.68 -4.08
C LEU A 23 -15.21 -5.87 -4.01
N THR A 24 -15.33 -4.84 -3.18
CA THR A 24 -16.50 -3.94 -3.22
C THR A 24 -16.17 -2.55 -3.75
N PHE A 25 -15.64 -2.48 -4.98
CA PHE A 25 -15.68 -1.25 -5.79
C PHE A 25 -15.98 -1.63 -7.25
N ALA A 26 -17.20 -2.12 -7.48
CA ALA A 26 -17.77 -2.28 -8.80
C ALA A 26 -19.05 -1.44 -8.87
N ALA A 27 -18.87 -0.13 -9.04
CA ALA A 27 -19.88 0.80 -9.57
C ALA A 27 -19.21 2.17 -9.86
N ASP A 28 -18.86 2.39 -11.12
CA ASP A 28 -18.98 3.70 -11.80
C ASP A 28 -18.22 4.95 -11.31
N GLU A 29 -17.06 4.81 -10.66
CA GLU A 29 -16.11 5.93 -10.57
C GLU A 29 -15.22 5.94 -11.82
N LYS A 30 -15.26 7.01 -12.60
CA LYS A 30 -14.30 7.25 -13.69
C LYS A 30 -12.89 7.07 -13.14
N GLU A 31 -12.17 6.09 -13.68
CA GLU A 31 -10.78 5.80 -13.30
C GLU A 31 -9.94 7.10 -13.37
N THR A 32 -9.58 7.65 -12.22
CA THR A 32 -8.81 8.90 -12.15
C THR A 32 -7.34 8.62 -12.47
N GLU A 33 -6.61 9.64 -12.93
CA GLU A 33 -5.15 9.50 -13.16
C GLU A 33 -4.40 9.18 -11.86
N LEU A 34 -4.84 9.74 -10.73
CA LEU A 34 -4.35 9.34 -9.40
C LEU A 34 -4.65 7.86 -9.10
N GLY A 35 -5.86 7.38 -9.41
CA GLY A 35 -6.25 5.97 -9.25
C GLY A 35 -5.32 5.02 -10.02
N LYS A 36 -5.09 5.29 -11.31
CA LYS A 36 -4.13 4.54 -12.16
C LYS A 36 -2.73 4.53 -11.58
N LEU A 37 -2.29 5.68 -11.05
CA LEU A 37 -0.99 5.78 -10.42
C LEU A 37 -0.91 4.94 -9.14
N MET A 38 -1.96 4.96 -8.32
CA MET A 38 -2.05 4.17 -7.09
C MET A 38 -2.04 2.66 -7.35
N GLU A 39 -2.56 2.18 -8.49
CA GLU A 39 -2.40 0.77 -8.88
C GLU A 39 -0.93 0.41 -9.12
N LYS A 40 -0.16 1.29 -9.78
CA LYS A 40 1.28 1.09 -9.99
C LYS A 40 2.03 1.11 -8.66
N VAL A 41 1.64 2.02 -7.75
CA VAL A 41 2.17 2.09 -6.37
C VAL A 41 1.92 0.77 -5.64
N GLN A 42 0.72 0.20 -5.76
CA GLN A 42 0.36 -1.06 -5.11
C GLN A 42 1.13 -2.26 -5.69
N LYS A 43 1.41 -2.28 -6.99
CA LYS A 43 2.28 -3.29 -7.61
C LYS A 43 3.69 -3.23 -7.00
N ASN A 44 4.28 -2.03 -6.91
CA ASN A 44 5.59 -1.83 -6.27
C ASN A 44 5.57 -2.21 -4.79
N LYS A 45 4.51 -1.85 -4.06
CA LYS A 45 4.30 -2.26 -2.65
C LYS A 45 4.34 -3.77 -2.48
N THR A 46 3.71 -4.49 -3.39
CA THR A 46 3.64 -5.95 -3.36
C THR A 46 5.03 -6.56 -3.56
N THR A 47 5.82 -6.06 -4.52
CA THR A 47 7.21 -6.47 -4.74
C THR A 47 8.05 -6.25 -3.48
N ILE A 48 8.01 -5.04 -2.91
CA ILE A 48 8.83 -4.69 -1.73
C ILE A 48 8.40 -5.51 -0.51
N THR A 49 7.09 -5.68 -0.29
CA THR A 49 6.57 -6.46 0.84
C THR A 49 6.96 -7.93 0.76
N LYS A 50 6.87 -8.54 -0.44
CA LYS A 50 7.28 -9.93 -0.65
C LYS A 50 8.79 -10.09 -0.51
N GLY A 51 9.57 -9.17 -1.07
CA GLY A 51 11.02 -9.19 -1.00
C GLY A 51 11.54 -9.00 0.43
N THR A 52 10.86 -8.20 1.25
CA THR A 52 11.25 -7.94 2.64
C THR A 52 10.62 -8.90 3.66
N ARG A 53 9.96 -9.99 3.23
CA ARG A 53 9.26 -10.89 4.18
C ARG A 53 10.20 -11.71 5.06
N ASN A 54 11.37 -12.10 4.53
CA ASN A 54 12.38 -12.89 5.22
C ASN A 54 13.74 -12.76 4.50
N VAL A 55 14.81 -13.17 5.18
CA VAL A 55 16.20 -13.01 4.70
C VAL A 55 16.43 -13.66 3.33
N ALA A 56 15.88 -14.85 3.09
CA ALA A 56 16.06 -15.57 1.84
C ALA A 56 15.38 -14.87 0.64
N ALA A 57 14.16 -14.35 0.85
CA ALA A 57 13.45 -13.56 -0.17
C ALA A 57 14.19 -12.25 -0.48
N TYR A 58 14.72 -11.60 0.56
CA TYR A 58 15.44 -10.34 0.42
C TYR A 58 16.69 -10.50 -0.44
N LYS A 59 17.55 -11.46 -0.11
CA LYS A 59 18.77 -11.74 -0.89
C LYS A 59 18.50 -12.02 -2.37
N LYS A 60 17.36 -12.64 -2.69
CA LYS A 60 16.97 -12.96 -4.07
C LYS A 60 16.33 -11.78 -4.82
N SER A 61 15.74 -10.83 -4.09
CA SER A 61 14.89 -9.79 -4.66
C SER A 61 15.45 -8.38 -4.46
N GLN A 62 16.69 -8.25 -4.00
CA GLN A 62 17.26 -6.96 -3.56
C GLN A 62 17.25 -5.93 -4.69
N ALA A 63 17.62 -6.32 -5.91
CA ALA A 63 17.58 -5.45 -7.09
C ALA A 63 16.14 -5.06 -7.48
N GLU A 64 15.18 -5.98 -7.36
CA GLU A 64 13.77 -5.71 -7.63
C GLU A 64 13.16 -4.77 -6.59
N ILE A 65 13.56 -4.91 -5.31
CA ILE A 65 13.18 -3.98 -4.24
C ILE A 65 13.75 -2.60 -4.54
N GLU A 66 15.03 -2.50 -4.94
CA GLU A 66 15.67 -1.24 -5.30
C GLU A 66 14.93 -0.56 -6.45
N LYS A 67 14.65 -1.30 -7.52
CA LYS A 67 13.91 -0.79 -8.68
C LYS A 67 12.51 -0.31 -8.27
N ALA A 68 11.77 -1.11 -7.50
CA ALA A 68 10.43 -0.76 -7.05
C ALA A 68 10.44 0.48 -6.15
N ALA A 69 11.44 0.64 -5.28
CA ALA A 69 11.61 1.81 -4.43
C ALA A 69 11.94 3.07 -5.26
N LYS A 70 12.81 2.96 -6.27
CA LYS A 70 13.08 4.06 -7.22
C LYS A 70 11.83 4.44 -8.02
N ASP A 71 11.01 3.46 -8.39
CA ASP A 71 9.74 3.72 -9.07
C ASP A 71 8.74 4.41 -8.13
N TRP A 72 8.72 4.11 -6.81
CA TRP A 72 7.97 4.91 -5.83
C TRP A 72 8.42 6.37 -5.74
N VAL A 73 9.72 6.66 -5.84
CA VAL A 73 10.22 8.06 -5.86
C VAL A 73 9.65 8.84 -7.05
N LYS A 74 9.57 8.21 -8.22
CA LYS A 74 8.96 8.82 -9.41
C LYS A 74 7.46 9.01 -9.22
N GLN A 75 6.79 7.97 -8.73
CA GLN A 75 5.34 7.98 -8.50
C GLN A 75 4.93 9.04 -7.47
N ALA A 76 5.74 9.31 -6.45
CA ALA A 76 5.47 10.41 -5.51
C ALA A 76 5.44 11.78 -6.21
N LYS A 77 6.37 12.01 -7.15
CA LYS A 77 6.41 13.25 -7.94
C LYS A 77 5.26 13.33 -8.94
N GLU A 78 4.93 12.21 -9.57
CA GLU A 78 3.79 12.11 -10.49
C GLU A 78 2.45 12.29 -9.76
N ALA A 79 2.33 11.80 -8.51
CA ALA A 79 1.10 11.90 -7.73
C ALA A 79 0.82 13.32 -7.25
N LYS A 80 1.87 14.07 -6.88
CA LYS A 80 1.76 15.40 -6.30
C LYS A 80 0.82 16.38 -7.05
N PRO A 81 0.90 16.53 -8.39
CA PRO A 81 -0.03 17.39 -9.12
C PRO A 81 -1.48 16.87 -9.20
N HIS A 82 -1.73 15.59 -8.90
CA HIS A 82 -3.07 14.98 -8.88
C HIS A 82 -3.68 15.10 -7.47
N ASN A 83 -3.98 16.33 -7.07
CA ASN A 83 -4.39 16.72 -5.73
C ASN A 83 -5.91 16.86 -5.58
N GLU A 84 -6.72 16.27 -6.45
CA GLU A 84 -8.18 16.45 -6.43
C GLU A 84 -8.82 16.00 -5.11
N VAL A 85 -8.19 15.02 -4.44
CA VAL A 85 -8.58 14.48 -3.13
C VAL A 85 -8.48 15.48 -1.98
N VAL A 86 -7.70 16.56 -2.15
CA VAL A 86 -7.54 17.64 -1.17
C VAL A 86 -8.88 18.27 -0.80
N LYS A 87 -9.82 18.32 -1.75
CA LYS A 87 -11.18 18.86 -1.55
C LYS A 87 -12.03 18.03 -0.58
N SER A 88 -11.68 16.77 -0.40
CA SER A 88 -12.41 15.82 0.44
C SER A 88 -11.77 15.62 1.81
N ALA A 89 -10.70 16.36 2.11
CA ALA A 89 -10.01 16.26 3.40
C ALA A 89 -10.92 16.73 4.54
N LYS A 90 -11.05 15.89 5.58
CA LYS A 90 -11.75 16.25 6.82
C LYS A 90 -10.75 16.51 7.93
N GLY A 91 -11.00 17.54 8.73
CA GLY A 91 -10.20 17.82 9.93
C GLY A 91 -8.79 18.35 9.69
N GLU A 92 -8.45 18.72 8.45
CA GLU A 92 -7.17 19.33 8.10
C GLU A 92 -7.38 20.82 7.75
N ALA A 93 -6.56 21.69 8.35
CA ALA A 93 -6.69 23.15 8.23
C ALA A 93 -6.10 23.66 6.92
N ASP A 94 -5.04 23.01 6.43
CA ASP A 94 -4.45 23.28 5.12
C ASP A 94 -4.26 21.98 4.33
N PRO A 95 -5.35 21.45 3.74
CA PRO A 95 -5.32 20.19 3.02
C PRO A 95 -4.31 20.14 1.88
N GLN A 96 -4.10 21.26 1.20
CA GLN A 96 -3.15 21.33 0.07
C GLN A 96 -1.72 21.21 0.58
N LYS A 97 -1.36 21.98 1.61
CA LYS A 97 -0.03 21.89 2.21
C LYS A 97 0.21 20.49 2.78
N LYS A 98 -0.78 19.89 3.44
CA LYS A 98 -0.66 18.54 3.99
C LYS A 98 -0.44 17.48 2.91
N TRP A 99 -1.13 17.61 1.77
CA TRP A 99 -0.90 16.76 0.61
C TRP A 99 0.52 16.89 0.08
N ASP A 100 0.99 18.12 -0.11
CA ASP A 100 2.34 18.39 -0.61
C ASP A 100 3.41 17.82 0.33
N GLU A 101 3.26 18.01 1.63
CA GLU A 101 4.15 17.48 2.66
C GLU A 101 4.20 15.94 2.65
N LEU A 102 3.05 15.28 2.54
CA LEU A 102 2.97 13.82 2.54
C LEU A 102 3.51 13.19 1.24
N MET A 103 3.29 13.83 0.09
CA MET A 103 3.88 13.40 -1.18
C MET A 103 5.40 13.55 -1.16
N ASP A 104 5.92 14.67 -0.65
CA ASP A 104 7.35 14.90 -0.51
C ASP A 104 7.98 13.92 0.49
N LEU A 105 7.31 13.67 1.63
CA LEU A 105 7.74 12.70 2.63
C LEU A 105 7.78 11.29 2.04
N TRP A 106 6.73 10.87 1.33
CA TRP A 106 6.71 9.56 0.67
C TRP A 106 7.86 9.42 -0.35
N GLY A 107 8.09 10.45 -1.17
CA GLY A 107 9.22 10.47 -2.10
C GLY A 107 10.57 10.34 -1.40
N LYS A 108 10.78 11.11 -0.32
CA LYS A 108 12.01 11.08 0.49
C LYS A 108 12.25 9.72 1.14
N GLU A 109 11.24 9.15 1.80
CA GLU A 109 11.38 7.87 2.48
C GLU A 109 11.52 6.70 1.49
N SER A 110 10.93 6.80 0.30
CA SER A 110 11.16 5.86 -0.80
C SER A 110 12.58 5.94 -1.36
N GLN A 111 13.15 7.14 -1.48
CA GLN A 111 14.54 7.32 -1.89
C GLN A 111 15.49 6.71 -0.87
N LYS A 112 15.25 6.94 0.43
CA LYS A 112 16.02 6.29 1.51
C LYS A 112 15.95 4.77 1.42
N LEU A 113 14.78 4.19 1.11
CA LEU A 113 14.67 2.75 0.89
C LEU A 113 15.53 2.30 -0.29
N ALA A 114 15.46 2.99 -1.43
CA ALA A 114 16.25 2.67 -2.61
C ALA A 114 17.77 2.72 -2.31
N ASP A 115 18.23 3.79 -1.66
CA ASP A 115 19.63 3.98 -1.31
C ASP A 115 20.11 2.96 -0.28
N LEU A 116 19.24 2.59 0.66
CA LEU A 116 19.53 1.57 1.66
C LEU A 116 19.73 0.21 0.98
N VAL A 117 18.79 -0.23 0.15
CA VAL A 117 18.85 -1.58 -0.46
C VAL A 117 19.88 -1.70 -1.57
N ALA A 118 20.35 -0.59 -2.14
CA ALA A 118 21.46 -0.58 -3.10
C ALA A 118 22.81 -0.93 -2.45
N LYS A 119 22.90 -0.87 -1.11
CA LYS A 119 24.11 -1.21 -0.37
C LYS A 119 24.28 -2.72 -0.24
N SER A 120 25.49 -3.22 -0.44
CA SER A 120 25.77 -4.66 -0.34
C SER A 120 25.56 -5.22 1.07
N GLU A 121 25.71 -4.36 2.08
CA GLU A 121 25.66 -4.69 3.50
C GLU A 121 24.27 -4.51 4.12
N SER A 122 23.30 -3.97 3.38
CA SER A 122 21.96 -3.78 3.93
C SER A 122 21.29 -5.11 4.24
N THR A 123 20.57 -5.16 5.36
CA THR A 123 19.87 -6.36 5.80
C THR A 123 18.40 -6.32 5.43
N GLN A 124 17.75 -7.50 5.47
CA GLN A 124 16.30 -7.58 5.33
C GLN A 124 15.58 -6.75 6.41
N LYS A 125 16.12 -6.70 7.63
CA LYS A 125 15.54 -5.93 8.74
C LYS A 125 15.56 -4.44 8.42
N ASP A 126 16.69 -3.92 7.94
CA ASP A 126 16.81 -2.50 7.59
C ASP A 126 15.78 -2.11 6.51
N ALA A 127 15.68 -2.92 5.46
CA ALA A 127 14.71 -2.69 4.39
C ALA A 127 13.26 -2.78 4.89
N LYS A 128 12.96 -3.72 5.80
CA LYS A 128 11.63 -3.88 6.40
C LYS A 128 11.26 -2.71 7.31
N ASP A 129 12.20 -2.22 8.11
CA ASP A 129 11.98 -1.09 9.00
C ASP A 129 11.75 0.20 8.20
N GLN A 130 12.50 0.40 7.11
CA GLN A 130 12.26 1.53 6.22
C GLN A 130 10.91 1.40 5.48
N LEU A 131 10.53 0.21 5.03
CA LEU A 131 9.18 -0.04 4.47
C LEU A 131 8.09 0.29 5.50
N ASN A 132 8.28 -0.06 6.77
CA ASN A 132 7.32 0.27 7.82
C ASN A 132 7.21 1.78 8.05
N THR A 133 8.30 2.53 7.91
CA THR A 133 8.28 4.00 7.95
C THR A 133 7.47 4.58 6.79
N ILE A 134 7.66 4.08 5.57
CA ILE A 134 6.86 4.47 4.39
C ILE A 134 5.37 4.12 4.62
N ASN A 135 5.07 2.93 5.13
CA ASN A 135 3.68 2.51 5.39
C ASN A 135 2.96 3.45 6.35
N LYS A 136 3.65 4.02 7.36
CA LYS A 136 3.06 5.04 8.24
C LYS A 136 2.66 6.29 7.45
N THR A 137 3.50 6.73 6.51
CA THR A 137 3.17 7.87 5.61
C THR A 137 1.93 7.55 4.76
N CYS A 138 1.83 6.32 4.24
CA CYS A 138 0.63 5.89 3.50
C CYS A 138 -0.63 5.90 4.38
N THR A 139 -0.54 5.41 5.62
CA THR A 139 -1.65 5.42 6.57
C THR A 139 -2.09 6.84 6.88
N GLU A 140 -1.16 7.73 7.19
CA GLU A 140 -1.44 9.14 7.48
C GLU A 140 -2.11 9.83 6.29
N CYS A 141 -1.59 9.62 5.07
CA CYS A 141 -2.19 10.16 3.85
C CYS A 141 -3.62 9.64 3.64
N HIS A 142 -3.85 8.34 3.85
CA HIS A 142 -5.18 7.77 3.68
C HIS A 142 -6.17 8.23 4.76
N GLN A 143 -5.72 8.49 5.98
CA GLN A 143 -6.57 9.02 7.04
C GLN A 143 -7.10 10.43 6.72
N VAL A 144 -6.28 11.26 6.06
CA VAL A 144 -6.68 12.62 5.68
C VAL A 144 -7.48 12.64 4.38
N PHE A 145 -7.06 11.88 3.37
CA PHE A 145 -7.55 12.05 1.99
C PHE A 145 -8.35 10.86 1.42
N ARG A 146 -8.48 9.75 2.17
CA ARG A 146 -9.34 8.60 1.80
C ARG A 146 -10.38 8.37 2.88
N VAL A 147 -11.19 9.39 3.13
CA VAL A 147 -12.32 9.29 4.07
C VAL A 147 -13.27 8.20 3.54
N ASP A 148 -13.57 7.22 4.39
CA ASP A 148 -14.51 6.14 4.08
C ASP A 148 -15.84 6.73 3.59
N ALA A 149 -16.44 6.11 2.57
CA ALA A 149 -17.75 6.49 2.00
C ALA A 149 -18.94 6.25 2.96
N ASP A 150 -18.69 6.25 4.28
CA ASP A 150 -19.61 5.81 5.34
C ASP A 150 -20.01 6.95 6.30
N GLU A 151 -20.11 8.18 5.81
CA GLU A 151 -20.96 9.20 6.45
C GLU A 151 -22.20 9.45 5.59
N LYS A 152 -23.04 8.42 5.45
CA LYS A 152 -24.47 8.62 5.26
C LYS A 152 -25.10 8.62 6.66
N PHE A 153 -25.23 9.80 7.27
CA PHE A 153 -26.18 10.01 8.36
C PHE A 153 -27.61 10.03 7.81
#